data_AF-A0A7X6L236-F1
#
_entry.id   AF-A0A7X6L236-F1
#
_cell.length_a   1.000
_cell.length_b   1.000
_cell.length_c   1.000
_cell.angle_alpha   90.00
_cell.angle_beta   90.00
_cell.angle_gamma   90.00
#
_symmetry.space_group_name_H-M   'P 1'
#
loop_
_entity.id
_entity.type
_entity.pdbx_description
1 polymer ?
#
loop_
_entity_poly.entity_id
_entity_poly.type
_entity_poly.pdbx_seq_one_letter_code
_entity_poly.pdbx_strand_id
1 'polypeptide(L)'
;MRLSTWIRQHLAALRALLVLTAITGIGYPLAVLAAAQLPGLHDKADGSLLEANGSVVGSALIGQSFADAGGAALAQYFQSRPSAAGHGYDPMATAASNLGPEDIVDTASRPSLLTTVCARSKAVGDREGVDGSRPFCTKDGVGAVLSVIGPPGADGDVAHPVQVVSVNQVCPARPFLATYRGVRVECAEPGRDYTLGRIVPIRGDAPDAPAVPPDAVSASGSGLDPHISPEYATIQVARVAKARGITEAQVRALVDEHTRGRTLGFLGEPRVDVLRLNLDLDQRYPYRG
;
A
#
# COMPACT_ATOMS: atom_id res chain seq x y z
N MET A 1 1.68 -66.34 -17.34
CA MET A 1 3.06 -65.79 -17.21
C MET A 1 3.15 -64.99 -15.91
N ARG A 2 4.07 -65.32 -15.01
CA ARG A 2 4.26 -64.52 -13.78
C ARG A 2 4.94 -63.20 -14.16
N LEU A 3 4.23 -62.08 -14.03
CA LEU A 3 4.80 -60.75 -14.23
C LEU A 3 6.04 -60.56 -13.35
N SER A 4 7.07 -59.87 -13.84
CA SER A 4 8.22 -59.51 -13.02
C SER A 4 7.79 -58.64 -11.84
N THR A 5 8.44 -58.80 -10.68
CA THR A 5 8.17 -58.01 -9.48
C THR A 5 8.27 -56.51 -9.76
N TRP A 6 9.21 -56.11 -10.63
CA TRP A 6 9.37 -54.73 -11.09
C TRP A 6 8.13 -54.20 -11.83
N ILE A 7 7.57 -54.97 -12.77
CA ILE A 7 6.38 -54.57 -13.53
C ILE A 7 5.15 -54.45 -12.60
N ARG A 8 4.98 -55.39 -11.66
CA ARG A 8 3.87 -55.33 -10.69
C ARG A 8 3.95 -54.08 -9.81
N GLN A 9 5.14 -53.72 -9.34
CA GLN A 9 5.34 -52.52 -8.53
C GLN A 9 5.01 -51.24 -9.31
N HIS A 10 5.45 -51.13 -10.56
CA HIS A 10 5.17 -49.95 -11.39
C HIS A 10 3.68 -49.84 -11.73
N LEU A 11 2.99 -50.96 -11.97
CA LEU A 11 1.54 -50.96 -12.18
C LEU A 11 0.77 -50.59 -10.90
N ALA A 12 1.21 -51.04 -9.74
CA ALA A 12 0.62 -50.65 -8.46
C ALA A 12 0.82 -49.15 -8.20
N ALA A 13 2.02 -48.62 -8.45
CA ALA A 13 2.33 -47.20 -8.35
C ALA A 13 1.49 -46.36 -9.32
N LEU A 14 1.36 -46.78 -10.59
CA LEU A 14 0.53 -46.11 -11.58
C LEU A 14 -0.95 -46.10 -11.17
N ARG A 15 -1.47 -47.22 -10.64
CA ARG A 15 -2.85 -47.28 -10.13
C ARG A 15 -3.06 -46.34 -8.94
N ALA A 16 -2.13 -46.34 -7.99
CA ALA A 16 -2.19 -45.44 -6.85
C ALA A 16 -2.16 -43.97 -7.30
N LEU A 17 -1.30 -43.62 -8.26
CA LEU A 17 -1.25 -42.30 -8.87
C LEU A 17 -2.58 -41.93 -9.53
N LEU A 18 -3.14 -42.80 -10.38
CA LEU A 18 -4.42 -42.54 -11.06
C LEU A 18 -5.58 -42.38 -10.08
N VAL A 19 -5.65 -43.24 -9.05
CA VAL A 19 -6.69 -43.16 -8.02
C VAL A 19 -6.55 -41.87 -7.22
N LEU A 20 -5.35 -41.52 -6.76
CA LEU A 20 -5.12 -40.28 -6.01
C LEU A 20 -5.38 -39.04 -6.88
N THR A 21 -5.03 -39.04 -8.17
CA THR A 21 -5.36 -37.96 -9.10
C THR A 21 -6.88 -37.83 -9.28
N ALA A 22 -7.60 -38.94 -9.44
CA ALA A 22 -9.07 -38.89 -9.54
C ALA A 22 -9.72 -38.39 -8.25
N ILE A 23 -9.24 -38.83 -7.09
CA ILE A 23 -9.76 -38.39 -5.79
C ILE A 23 -9.45 -36.91 -5.55
N THR A 24 -8.20 -36.47 -5.73
CA THR A 24 -7.76 -35.11 -5.36
C THR A 24 -8.03 -34.07 -6.45
N GLY A 25 -8.07 -34.47 -7.72
CA GLY A 25 -8.31 -33.58 -8.86
C GLY A 25 -9.76 -33.53 -9.33
N ILE A 26 -10.59 -34.53 -9.00
CA ILE A 26 -12.01 -34.58 -9.42
C ILE A 26 -12.93 -34.71 -8.21
N GLY A 27 -12.78 -35.78 -7.42
CA GLY A 27 -13.69 -36.07 -6.32
C GLY A 27 -13.73 -34.96 -5.27
N TYR A 28 -12.56 -34.49 -4.84
CA TYR A 28 -12.43 -33.44 -3.84
C TYR A 28 -12.92 -32.06 -4.34
N PRO A 29 -12.50 -31.53 -5.51
CA PRO A 29 -13.01 -30.26 -6.01
C PRO A 29 -14.52 -30.25 -6.23
N LEU A 30 -15.11 -31.34 -6.76
CA LEU A 30 -16.56 -31.43 -6.92
C LEU A 30 -17.30 -31.48 -5.58
N ALA A 31 -16.76 -32.18 -4.58
CA ALA A 31 -17.33 -32.19 -3.23
C ALA A 31 -17.28 -30.80 -2.58
N VAL A 32 -16.15 -30.07 -2.72
CA VAL A 32 -16.01 -28.70 -2.23
C VAL A 32 -16.97 -27.76 -2.96
N LEU A 33 -17.09 -27.87 -4.28
CA LEU A 33 -18.04 -27.08 -5.07
C LEU A 33 -19.48 -27.34 -4.62
N ALA A 34 -19.89 -28.59 -4.45
CA ALA A 34 -21.22 -28.94 -3.99
C ALA A 34 -21.51 -28.36 -2.59
N ALA A 35 -20.54 -28.43 -1.67
CA ALA A 35 -20.65 -27.81 -0.35
C ALA A 35 -20.73 -26.27 -0.41
N ALA A 36 -20.00 -25.65 -1.35
CA ALA A 36 -20.00 -24.20 -1.54
C ALA A 36 -21.36 -23.66 -1.99
N GLN A 37 -22.18 -24.48 -2.65
CA GLN A 37 -23.54 -24.13 -3.08
C GLN A 37 -24.59 -24.20 -1.95
N LEU A 38 -24.20 -24.60 -0.74
CA LEU A 38 -25.11 -24.63 0.41
C LEU A 38 -25.56 -23.20 0.80
N PRO A 39 -26.81 -23.03 1.30
CA PRO A 39 -27.29 -21.74 1.76
C PRO A 39 -26.37 -21.11 2.81
N GLY A 40 -26.04 -19.83 2.64
CA GLY A 40 -25.12 -19.08 3.50
C GLY A 40 -23.64 -19.18 3.14
N LEU A 41 -23.27 -20.06 2.19
CA LEU A 41 -21.91 -20.15 1.63
C LEU A 41 -21.83 -19.68 0.18
N HIS A 42 -22.93 -19.82 -0.57
CA HIS A 42 -23.03 -19.48 -1.98
C HIS A 42 -22.47 -18.08 -2.31
N ASP A 43 -22.92 -17.04 -1.62
CA ASP A 43 -22.49 -15.65 -1.88
C ASP A 43 -20.98 -15.46 -1.70
N LYS A 44 -20.36 -16.23 -0.81
CA LYS A 44 -18.90 -16.20 -0.58
C LYS A 44 -18.17 -16.95 -1.69
N ALA A 45 -18.73 -18.08 -2.14
CA ALA A 45 -18.18 -18.90 -3.22
C ALA A 45 -18.17 -18.15 -4.56
N ASP A 46 -19.21 -17.35 -4.80
CA ASP A 46 -19.36 -16.53 -6.01
C ASP A 46 -18.58 -15.21 -5.95
N GLY A 47 -17.73 -15.03 -4.93
CA GLY A 47 -16.79 -13.92 -4.83
C GLY A 47 -17.27 -12.73 -4.01
N SER A 48 -18.35 -12.86 -3.23
CA SER A 48 -18.87 -11.80 -2.34
C SER A 48 -19.14 -10.48 -3.07
N LEU A 49 -19.84 -10.58 -4.20
CA LEU A 49 -20.13 -9.46 -5.09
C LEU A 49 -20.98 -8.39 -4.39
N LEU A 50 -20.74 -7.14 -4.76
CA LEU A 50 -21.51 -5.98 -4.33
C LEU A 50 -22.19 -5.37 -5.56
N GLU A 51 -23.46 -5.02 -5.40
CA GLU A 51 -24.28 -4.44 -6.45
C GLU A 51 -24.73 -3.03 -6.07
N ALA A 52 -24.80 -2.15 -7.07
CA ALA A 52 -25.43 -0.85 -6.97
C ALA A 52 -26.29 -0.63 -8.22
N ASN A 53 -27.54 -0.20 -8.02
CA ASN A 53 -28.50 0.06 -9.11
C ASN A 53 -28.66 -1.13 -10.10
N GLY A 54 -28.65 -2.36 -9.58
CA GLY A 54 -28.80 -3.59 -10.38
C GLY A 54 -27.57 -3.96 -11.22
N SER A 55 -26.42 -3.30 -11.00
CA SER A 55 -25.15 -3.63 -11.65
C SER A 55 -24.11 -4.04 -10.61
N VAL A 56 -23.30 -5.05 -10.94
CA VAL A 56 -22.16 -5.46 -10.10
C VAL A 56 -21.09 -4.38 -10.16
N VAL A 57 -20.78 -3.78 -9.02
CA VAL A 57 -19.79 -2.71 -8.88
C VAL A 57 -18.45 -3.19 -8.31
N GLY A 58 -18.41 -4.40 -7.75
CA GLY A 58 -17.18 -5.00 -7.25
C GLY A 58 -17.42 -6.18 -6.33
N SER A 59 -16.42 -6.46 -5.49
CA SER A 59 -16.48 -7.48 -4.43
C SER A 59 -16.12 -6.84 -3.10
N ALA A 60 -16.75 -7.29 -2.03
CA ALA A 60 -16.39 -6.90 -0.67
C ALA A 60 -14.96 -7.31 -0.25
N LEU A 61 -14.28 -8.11 -1.07
CA LEU A 61 -12.94 -8.63 -0.80
C LEU A 61 -11.86 -7.96 -1.65
N ILE A 62 -12.23 -7.10 -2.60
CA ILE A 62 -11.31 -6.51 -3.57
C ILE A 62 -11.39 -4.98 -3.47
N GLY A 63 -10.25 -4.37 -3.14
CA GLY A 63 -10.11 -2.92 -3.13
C GLY A 63 -10.15 -2.31 -4.53
N GLN A 64 -10.49 -1.03 -4.58
CA GLN A 64 -10.58 -0.27 -5.82
C GLN A 64 -9.84 1.06 -5.69
N SER A 65 -9.43 1.60 -6.83
CA SER A 65 -8.97 2.98 -6.92
C SER A 65 -10.17 3.92 -6.95
N PHE A 66 -10.16 4.94 -6.07
CA PHE A 66 -11.16 6.02 -6.06
C PHE A 66 -10.56 7.32 -6.58
N ALA A 67 -9.89 7.20 -7.73
CA ALA A 67 -9.29 8.30 -8.48
C ALA A 67 -9.93 8.42 -9.87
N ASP A 68 -9.82 9.59 -10.47
CA ASP A 68 -10.23 9.82 -11.85
C ASP A 68 -9.24 9.19 -12.85
N ALA A 69 -9.53 9.34 -14.15
CA ALA A 69 -8.66 8.82 -15.22
C ALA A 69 -7.26 9.44 -15.25
N GLY A 70 -7.07 10.61 -14.64
CA GLY A 70 -5.77 11.26 -14.47
C GLY A 70 -5.03 10.83 -13.20
N GLY A 71 -5.63 9.96 -12.39
CA GLY A 71 -5.08 9.52 -11.11
C GLY A 71 -5.29 10.53 -9.96
N ALA A 72 -6.07 11.58 -10.18
CA ALA A 72 -6.43 12.52 -9.11
C ALA A 72 -7.52 11.91 -8.23
N ALA A 73 -7.34 11.99 -6.91
CA ALA A 73 -8.27 11.42 -5.95
C ALA A 73 -9.63 12.13 -5.98
N LEU A 74 -10.71 11.34 -6.07
CA LEU A 74 -12.08 11.84 -6.06
C LEU A 74 -12.44 12.34 -4.65
N ALA A 75 -12.77 13.63 -4.55
CA ALA A 75 -12.99 14.32 -3.28
C ALA A 75 -14.17 13.75 -2.48
N GLN A 76 -15.17 13.18 -3.15
CA GLN A 76 -16.38 12.61 -2.57
C GLN A 76 -16.22 11.19 -2.00
N TYR A 77 -15.09 10.53 -2.25
CA TYR A 77 -14.84 9.15 -1.85
C TYR A 77 -13.71 9.02 -0.83
N PHE A 78 -13.86 8.04 0.05
CA PHE A 78 -12.75 7.53 0.83
C PHE A 78 -11.73 6.86 -0.09
N GLN A 79 -10.47 7.10 0.22
CA GLN A 79 -9.32 6.69 -0.55
C GLN A 79 -8.75 5.44 0.08
N SER A 80 -8.58 4.43 -0.76
CA SER A 80 -7.95 3.17 -0.39
C SER A 80 -6.44 3.35 -0.16
N ARG A 81 -5.79 2.29 0.29
CA ARG A 81 -4.32 2.24 0.41
C ARG A 81 -3.67 2.38 -0.98
N PRO A 82 -2.38 2.75 -1.06
CA PRO A 82 -1.65 2.63 -2.31
C PRO A 82 -1.63 1.17 -2.80
N SER A 83 -1.72 0.98 -4.11
CA SER A 83 -1.59 -0.33 -4.76
C SER A 83 -0.36 -0.38 -5.65
N ALA A 84 0.30 -1.54 -5.68
CA ALA A 84 1.38 -1.86 -6.61
C ALA A 84 0.95 -2.86 -7.70
N ALA A 85 -0.34 -3.22 -7.75
CA ALA A 85 -0.88 -4.16 -8.74
C ALA A 85 -1.19 -3.46 -10.07
N GLY A 86 -0.42 -3.77 -11.12
CA GLY A 86 -0.64 -3.25 -12.47
C GLY A 86 -0.65 -1.72 -12.51
N HIS A 87 -1.73 -1.14 -13.07
CA HIS A 87 -1.96 0.31 -13.10
C HIS A 87 -2.67 0.86 -11.84
N GLY A 88 -2.65 0.09 -10.75
CA GLY A 88 -3.35 0.40 -9.50
C GLY A 88 -4.64 -0.40 -9.38
N TYR A 89 -4.67 -1.33 -8.42
CA TYR A 89 -5.81 -2.19 -8.14
C TYR A 89 -6.21 -3.13 -9.30
N ASP A 90 -5.24 -3.59 -10.11
CA ASP A 90 -5.48 -4.54 -11.20
C ASP A 90 -5.54 -6.00 -10.70
N PRO A 91 -6.70 -6.68 -10.77
CA PRO A 91 -6.86 -8.05 -10.31
C PRO A 91 -6.13 -9.09 -11.18
N MET A 92 -5.74 -8.75 -12.42
CA MET A 92 -4.99 -9.64 -13.30
C MET A 92 -3.49 -9.62 -13.03
N ALA A 93 -3.00 -8.56 -12.37
CA ALA A 93 -1.59 -8.43 -12.01
C ALA A 93 -1.29 -8.87 -10.57
N THR A 94 -2.12 -8.47 -9.59
CA THR A 94 -1.98 -8.77 -8.14
C THR A 94 -0.53 -8.77 -7.64
N ALA A 95 -0.01 -7.61 -7.21
CA ALA A 95 1.39 -7.48 -6.84
C ALA A 95 1.64 -6.59 -5.61
N ALA A 96 2.73 -6.89 -4.91
CA ALA A 96 3.33 -6.03 -3.89
C ALA A 96 4.45 -5.16 -4.48
N SER A 97 4.82 -4.09 -3.78
CA SER A 97 5.94 -3.23 -4.19
C SER A 97 7.31 -3.92 -4.10
N ASN A 98 7.47 -4.88 -3.17
CA ASN A 98 8.71 -5.63 -2.91
C ASN A 98 9.96 -4.76 -2.66
N LEU A 99 9.79 -3.49 -2.25
CA LEU A 99 10.88 -2.61 -1.87
C LEU A 99 11.30 -2.86 -0.42
N GLY A 100 12.60 -2.95 -0.19
CA GLY A 100 13.18 -3.15 1.14
C GLY A 100 13.31 -1.83 1.93
N PRO A 101 13.49 -1.90 3.26
CA PRO A 101 13.63 -0.71 4.10
C PRO A 101 14.89 0.14 3.80
N GLU A 102 15.91 -0.45 3.19
CA GLU A 102 17.14 0.24 2.78
C GLU A 102 17.02 0.93 1.39
N ASP A 103 15.87 0.82 0.72
CA ASP A 103 15.59 1.54 -0.53
C ASP A 103 15.28 3.01 -0.22
N ILE A 104 16.33 3.79 0.07
CA ILE A 104 16.23 5.19 0.52
C ILE A 104 16.81 6.22 -0.47
N VAL A 105 17.48 5.78 -1.53
CA VAL A 105 18.10 6.64 -2.55
C VAL A 105 17.37 6.48 -3.88
N ASP A 106 16.94 7.60 -4.45
CA ASP A 106 16.26 7.63 -5.74
C ASP A 106 17.22 7.25 -6.86
N THR A 107 16.70 6.58 -7.89
CA THR A 107 17.47 6.29 -9.11
C THR A 107 16.95 7.13 -10.27
N ALA A 108 17.70 7.16 -11.37
CA ALA A 108 17.25 7.85 -12.58
C ALA A 108 15.93 7.29 -13.15
N SER A 109 15.59 6.04 -12.86
CA SER A 109 14.41 5.36 -13.40
C SER A 109 13.23 5.27 -12.43
N ARG A 110 13.45 5.41 -11.12
CA ARG A 110 12.38 5.31 -10.14
C ARG A 110 12.71 6.04 -8.83
N PRO A 111 11.69 6.56 -8.13
CA PRO A 111 11.85 6.95 -6.73
C PRO A 111 12.13 5.72 -5.85
N SER A 112 12.83 5.97 -4.75
CA SER A 112 13.03 5.05 -3.64
C SER A 112 11.74 4.83 -2.85
N LEU A 113 11.69 3.79 -2.01
CA LEU A 113 10.62 3.59 -1.04
C LEU A 113 10.48 4.81 -0.12
N LEU A 114 11.60 5.36 0.35
CA LEU A 114 11.58 6.54 1.23
C LEU A 114 10.92 7.74 0.54
N THR A 115 11.38 8.11 -0.66
CA THR A 115 10.76 9.20 -1.44
C THR A 115 9.29 8.92 -1.73
N THR A 116 8.94 7.67 -2.08
CA THR A 116 7.54 7.28 -2.32
C THR A 116 6.66 7.50 -1.08
N VAL A 117 7.15 7.14 0.10
CA VAL A 117 6.44 7.35 1.37
C VAL A 117 6.32 8.84 1.69
N CYS A 118 7.40 9.61 1.51
CA CYS A 118 7.41 11.04 1.75
C CYS A 118 6.43 11.79 0.84
N ALA A 119 6.43 11.47 -0.47
CA ALA A 119 5.57 12.09 -1.45
C ALA A 119 4.09 11.80 -1.16
N ARG A 120 3.77 10.54 -0.83
CA ARG A 120 2.41 10.13 -0.44
C ARG A 120 1.95 10.81 0.84
N SER A 121 2.81 10.86 1.86
CA SER A 121 2.48 11.51 3.13
C SER A 121 2.16 12.99 2.94
N LYS A 122 3.01 13.68 2.18
CA LYS A 122 2.77 15.08 1.81
C LYS A 122 1.45 15.23 1.05
N ALA A 123 1.21 14.43 0.01
CA ALA A 123 -0.01 14.50 -0.79
C ALA A 123 -1.29 14.17 0.01
N VAL A 124 -1.23 13.25 0.98
CA VAL A 124 -2.34 12.97 1.90
C VAL A 124 -2.53 14.14 2.86
N GLY A 125 -1.46 14.66 3.47
CA GLY A 125 -1.53 15.82 4.36
C GLY A 125 -2.13 17.05 3.69
N ASP A 126 -1.65 17.39 2.48
CA ASP A 126 -2.15 18.51 1.69
C ASP A 126 -3.64 18.34 1.32
N ARG A 127 -4.07 17.11 1.00
CA ARG A 127 -5.45 16.79 0.59
C ARG A 127 -6.43 16.79 1.76
N GLU A 128 -6.04 16.21 2.88
CA GLU A 128 -6.91 16.05 4.05
C GLU A 128 -6.79 17.22 5.04
N GLY A 129 -5.87 18.16 4.81
CA GLY A 129 -5.67 19.33 5.68
C GLY A 129 -5.03 18.98 7.01
N VAL A 130 -4.19 17.93 7.05
CA VAL A 130 -3.44 17.48 8.23
C VAL A 130 -1.94 17.62 8.01
N ASP A 131 -1.14 17.53 9.08
CA ASP A 131 0.33 17.57 8.95
C ASP A 131 0.84 16.33 8.18
N GLY A 132 1.35 16.56 6.97
CA GLY A 132 1.95 15.53 6.13
C GLY A 132 3.41 15.22 6.45
N SER A 133 4.02 15.94 7.42
CA SER A 133 5.42 15.76 7.79
C SER A 133 5.71 14.37 8.35
N ARG A 134 6.90 13.85 8.04
CA ARG A 134 7.36 12.52 8.47
C ARG A 134 8.85 12.52 8.75
N PRO A 135 9.30 11.71 9.73
CA PRO A 135 10.72 11.47 9.92
C PRO A 135 11.38 11.01 8.61
N PHE A 136 12.58 11.51 8.36
CA PHE A 136 13.37 11.21 7.15
C PHE A 136 12.79 11.76 5.83
N CYS A 137 11.82 12.66 5.90
CA CYS A 137 11.26 13.34 4.74
C CYS A 137 11.63 14.81 4.72
N THR A 138 11.89 15.33 3.52
CA THR A 138 12.06 16.76 3.29
C THR A 138 10.70 17.45 3.14
N LYS A 139 10.69 18.79 3.22
CA LYS A 139 9.45 19.59 3.07
C LYS A 139 8.85 19.55 1.66
N ASP A 140 9.68 19.29 0.65
CA ASP A 140 9.30 19.07 -0.75
C ASP A 140 8.82 17.63 -1.01
N GLY A 141 8.84 16.74 0.00
CA GLY A 141 8.22 15.41 -0.08
C GLY A 141 9.11 14.33 -0.67
N VAL A 142 10.44 14.48 -0.63
CA VAL A 142 11.40 13.42 -0.98
C VAL A 142 12.11 12.90 0.26
N GLY A 143 12.84 11.79 0.13
CA GLY A 143 13.65 11.26 1.23
C GLY A 143 14.79 12.21 1.60
N ALA A 144 14.92 12.57 2.87
CA ALA A 144 16.00 13.40 3.40
C ALA A 144 17.27 12.56 3.54
N VAL A 145 18.03 12.40 2.46
CA VAL A 145 19.22 11.54 2.42
C VAL A 145 20.42 12.29 1.89
N LEU A 146 21.55 12.16 2.60
CA LEU A 146 22.82 12.72 2.21
C LEU A 146 23.78 11.62 1.75
N SER A 147 24.61 11.92 0.74
CA SER A 147 25.86 11.22 0.50
C SER A 147 27.00 12.07 1.08
N VAL A 148 27.68 11.53 2.08
CA VAL A 148 28.75 12.19 2.83
C VAL A 148 30.08 11.62 2.36
N ILE A 149 30.85 12.43 1.61
CA ILE A 149 32.10 12.01 0.97
C ILE A 149 33.28 12.58 1.75
N GLY A 150 34.22 11.72 2.11
CA GLY A 150 35.42 12.06 2.86
C GLY A 150 36.13 10.83 3.40
N PRO A 151 37.29 11.00 4.07
CA PRO A 151 38.00 9.88 4.69
C PRO A 151 37.14 9.25 5.80
N PRO A 152 36.84 7.94 5.73
CA PRO A 152 36.05 7.28 6.76
C PRO A 152 36.89 7.05 8.03
N GLY A 153 36.23 7.19 9.18
CA GLY A 153 36.75 6.75 10.48
C GLY A 153 36.71 5.22 10.63
N ALA A 154 37.18 4.73 11.77
CA ALA A 154 37.22 3.29 12.07
C ALA A 154 35.83 2.64 12.15
N ASP A 155 34.79 3.43 12.44
CA ASP A 155 33.37 3.05 12.50
C ASP A 155 32.65 3.23 11.16
N GLY A 156 33.34 3.70 10.11
CA GLY A 156 32.76 4.05 8.81
C GLY A 156 32.04 5.40 8.79
N ASP A 157 32.07 6.17 9.88
CA ASP A 157 31.54 7.53 9.90
C ASP A 157 32.53 8.53 9.26
N VAL A 158 32.01 9.55 8.60
CA VAL A 158 32.82 10.57 7.90
C VAL A 158 32.80 11.86 8.72
N ALA A 159 33.62 11.92 9.77
CA ALA A 159 33.65 13.03 10.73
C ALA A 159 34.00 14.39 10.10
N HIS A 160 34.90 14.38 9.11
CA HIS A 160 35.35 15.56 8.37
C HIS A 160 35.06 15.38 6.88
N PRO A 161 33.81 15.60 6.43
CA PRO A 161 33.49 15.48 5.02
C PRO A 161 34.23 16.53 4.19
N VAL A 162 34.51 16.18 2.94
CA VAL A 162 35.02 17.12 1.92
C VAL A 162 33.90 17.56 0.98
N GLN A 163 32.86 16.72 0.82
CA GLN A 163 31.69 17.02 0.02
C GLN A 163 30.46 16.37 0.65
N VAL A 164 29.32 17.06 0.60
CA VAL A 164 28.04 16.54 1.07
C VAL A 164 26.96 16.85 0.04
N VAL A 165 26.25 15.82 -0.41
CA VAL A 165 25.24 15.94 -1.48
C VAL A 165 23.90 15.43 -0.98
N SER A 166 22.83 16.20 -1.20
CA SER A 166 21.44 15.75 -1.01
C SER A 166 21.04 14.87 -2.21
N VAL A 167 21.06 13.55 -2.03
CA VAL A 167 21.00 12.60 -3.16
C VAL A 167 19.62 12.46 -3.80
N ASN A 168 18.56 12.75 -3.06
CA ASN A 168 17.18 12.69 -3.58
C ASN A 168 16.66 14.05 -4.06
N GLN A 169 17.48 15.11 -3.97
CA GLN A 169 17.12 16.45 -4.45
C GLN A 169 18.04 16.82 -5.62
N VAL A 170 17.56 16.57 -6.83
CA VAL A 170 18.31 16.84 -8.06
C VAL A 170 18.29 18.34 -8.39
N CYS A 171 19.43 18.90 -8.78
CA CYS A 171 19.54 20.31 -9.16
C CYS A 171 18.54 20.67 -10.28
N PRO A 172 17.91 21.87 -10.25
CA PRO A 172 18.21 23.04 -9.41
C PRO A 172 17.48 23.08 -8.06
N ALA A 173 17.07 21.94 -7.50
CA ALA A 173 16.46 21.88 -6.18
C ALA A 173 17.34 22.53 -5.10
N ARG A 174 16.71 23.09 -4.07
CA ARG A 174 17.40 23.61 -2.89
C ARG A 174 17.57 22.50 -1.86
N PRO A 175 18.81 22.16 -1.46
CA PRO A 175 19.04 21.17 -0.42
C PRO A 175 18.27 21.47 0.86
N PHE A 176 17.70 20.43 1.48
CA PHE A 176 16.92 20.53 2.71
C PHE A 176 17.75 20.99 3.92
N LEU A 177 19.07 20.81 3.87
CA LEU A 177 20.04 21.36 4.81
C LEU A 177 20.98 22.33 4.08
N ALA A 178 21.33 23.44 4.73
CA ALA A 178 22.33 24.37 4.19
C ALA A 178 23.76 23.84 4.36
N THR A 179 24.04 23.25 5.53
CA THR A 179 25.34 22.71 5.90
C THR A 179 25.20 21.40 6.68
N TYR A 180 26.21 20.55 6.60
CA TYR A 180 26.35 19.33 7.38
C TYR A 180 27.81 19.19 7.81
N ARG A 181 28.05 19.11 9.13
CA ARG A 181 29.40 19.06 9.72
C ARG A 181 30.36 20.14 9.19
N GLY A 182 29.83 21.35 8.99
CA GLY A 182 30.59 22.52 8.51
C GLY A 182 30.78 22.61 6.99
N VAL A 183 30.36 21.60 6.23
CA VAL A 183 30.42 21.60 4.76
C VAL A 183 29.06 21.99 4.18
N ARG A 184 29.06 22.78 3.11
CA ARG A 184 27.84 23.14 2.39
C ARG A 184 27.22 21.90 1.73
N VAL A 185 25.92 21.73 1.87
CA VAL A 185 25.21 20.66 1.16
C VAL A 185 24.87 21.12 -0.25
N GLU A 186 25.16 20.27 -1.23
CA GLU A 186 24.89 20.48 -2.66
C GLU A 186 23.68 19.64 -3.10
N CYS A 187 22.99 20.05 -4.16
CA CYS A 187 21.97 19.21 -4.80
C CYS A 187 22.65 18.16 -5.68
N ALA A 188 21.98 17.04 -5.93
CA ALA A 188 22.50 16.00 -6.80
C ALA A 188 22.51 16.44 -8.27
N GLU A 189 23.63 16.26 -8.95
CA GLU A 189 23.70 16.36 -10.41
C GLU A 189 22.91 15.21 -11.09
N PRO A 190 22.13 15.48 -12.14
CA PRO A 190 21.37 14.45 -12.86
C PRO A 190 22.26 13.31 -13.38
N GLY A 191 21.88 12.06 -13.07
CA GLY A 191 22.56 10.86 -13.59
C GLY A 191 23.90 10.53 -12.94
N ARG A 192 24.36 11.32 -11.96
CA ARG A 192 25.60 11.05 -11.22
C ARG A 192 25.34 10.07 -10.08
N ASP A 193 26.24 9.11 -9.93
CA ASP A 193 26.23 8.14 -8.84
C ASP A 193 26.97 8.70 -7.61
N TYR A 194 26.30 8.70 -6.46
CA TYR A 194 26.82 9.18 -5.18
C TYR A 194 26.99 8.06 -4.14
N THR A 195 26.91 6.79 -4.55
CA THR A 195 27.07 5.61 -3.68
C THR A 195 28.47 5.44 -3.09
N LEU A 196 29.48 6.13 -3.65
CA LEU A 196 30.84 6.18 -3.11
C LEU A 196 30.91 6.89 -1.74
N GLY A 197 29.95 7.77 -1.44
CA GLY A 197 29.86 8.42 -0.13
C GLY A 197 29.07 7.59 0.87
N ARG A 198 29.28 7.88 2.16
CA ARG A 198 28.45 7.30 3.23
C ARG A 198 27.03 7.84 3.09
N ILE A 199 26.07 6.95 2.82
CA ILE A 199 24.66 7.30 2.76
C ILE A 199 24.12 7.49 4.19
N VAL A 200 23.56 8.67 4.45
CA VAL A 200 23.05 9.06 5.78
C VAL A 200 21.63 9.60 5.65
N PRO A 201 20.60 8.87 6.11
CA PRO A 201 19.25 9.42 6.24
C PRO A 201 19.18 10.41 7.41
N ILE A 202 18.55 11.56 7.18
CA ILE A 202 18.44 12.65 8.16
C ILE A 202 17.00 12.73 8.66
N ARG A 203 16.80 12.50 9.97
CA ARG A 203 15.47 12.39 10.58
C ARG A 203 14.59 13.63 10.40
N GLY A 204 15.17 14.84 10.41
CA GLY A 204 14.40 16.09 10.40
C GLY A 204 13.73 16.40 11.75
N ASP A 205 12.77 17.33 11.74
CA ASP A 205 12.05 17.86 12.90
C ASP A 205 10.59 17.38 13.00
N ALA A 206 10.19 16.43 12.15
CA ALA A 206 8.86 15.84 12.15
C ALA A 206 8.56 15.09 13.47
N PRO A 207 7.29 15.03 13.90
CA PRO A 207 6.89 14.34 15.13
C PRO A 207 7.15 12.83 15.04
N ASP A 208 7.39 12.21 16.19
CA ASP A 208 7.59 10.75 16.29
C ASP A 208 6.35 9.95 15.89
N ALA A 209 5.16 10.56 16.02
CA ALA A 209 3.89 10.03 15.57
C ALA A 209 3.30 10.95 14.47
N PRO A 210 3.52 10.63 13.18
CA PRO A 210 2.97 11.41 12.07
C PRO A 210 1.44 11.40 12.06
N ALA A 211 0.82 12.52 11.68
CA ALA A 211 -0.64 12.61 11.57
C ALA A 211 -1.19 11.75 10.41
N VAL A 212 -0.40 11.54 9.36
CA VAL A 212 -0.74 10.61 8.26
C VAL A 212 -0.38 9.17 8.63
N PRO A 213 -1.37 8.27 8.76
CA PRO A 213 -1.15 6.90 9.20
C PRO A 213 -0.28 6.07 8.24
N PRO A 214 0.37 4.99 8.72
CA PRO A 214 1.25 4.15 7.90
C PRO A 214 0.55 3.48 6.70
N ASP A 215 -0.71 3.09 6.82
CA ASP A 215 -1.45 2.42 5.75
C ASP A 215 -1.82 3.36 4.60
N ALA A 216 -1.87 4.67 4.84
CA ALA A 216 -2.07 5.71 3.82
C ALA A 216 -0.88 5.84 2.84
N VAL A 217 0.33 5.46 3.28
CA VAL A 217 1.58 5.65 2.51
C VAL A 217 2.21 4.34 2.05
N SER A 218 1.95 3.24 2.77
CA SER A 218 2.48 1.91 2.47
C SER A 218 1.53 1.11 1.57
N ALA A 219 2.07 0.57 0.48
CA ALA A 219 1.30 -0.29 -0.40
C ALA A 219 0.99 -1.63 0.27
N SER A 220 -0.17 -2.21 -0.06
CA SER A 220 -0.57 -3.52 0.47
C SER A 220 0.21 -4.68 -0.16
N GLY A 221 0.27 -5.82 0.53
CA GLY A 221 0.96 -7.03 0.05
C GLY A 221 0.26 -7.74 -1.12
N SER A 222 -1.07 -7.62 -1.23
CA SER A 222 -1.82 -8.14 -2.39
C SER A 222 -1.92 -7.14 -3.53
N GLY A 223 -1.77 -5.85 -3.23
CA GLY A 223 -2.12 -4.76 -4.15
C GLY A 223 -3.63 -4.59 -4.34
N LEU A 224 -4.48 -5.36 -3.66
CA LEU A 224 -5.94 -5.36 -3.80
C LEU A 224 -6.66 -5.22 -2.44
N ASP A 225 -5.97 -4.69 -1.44
CA ASP A 225 -6.53 -4.55 -0.08
C ASP A 225 -7.80 -3.68 -0.08
N PRO A 226 -8.96 -4.23 0.32
CA PRO A 226 -10.21 -3.48 0.40
C PRO A 226 -10.31 -2.64 1.67
N HIS A 227 -9.34 -2.75 2.59
CA HIS A 227 -9.42 -2.13 3.90
C HIS A 227 -8.41 -1.01 4.13
N ILE A 228 -8.80 -0.06 4.98
CA ILE A 228 -7.94 0.95 5.60
C ILE A 228 -8.09 0.93 7.12
N SER A 229 -7.13 1.54 7.82
CA SER A 229 -7.20 1.76 9.25
C SER A 229 -8.30 2.77 9.61
N PRO A 230 -8.93 2.67 10.79
CA PRO A 230 -9.86 3.70 11.28
C PRO A 230 -9.19 5.08 11.37
N GLU A 231 -7.91 5.15 11.68
CA GLU A 231 -7.13 6.39 11.72
C GLU A 231 -7.05 7.02 10.33
N TYR A 232 -6.82 6.22 9.28
CA TYR A 232 -6.79 6.74 7.92
C TYR A 232 -8.18 7.14 7.41
N ALA A 233 -9.23 6.42 7.79
CA ALA A 233 -10.60 6.85 7.53
C ALA A 233 -10.90 8.19 8.23
N THR A 234 -10.46 8.34 9.48
CA THR A 234 -10.74 9.53 10.32
C THR A 234 -10.21 10.82 9.69
N ILE A 235 -8.97 10.82 9.17
CA ILE A 235 -8.41 12.04 8.57
C ILE A 235 -9.15 12.47 7.29
N GLN A 236 -9.83 11.56 6.61
CA GLN A 236 -10.56 11.84 5.37
C GLN A 236 -11.99 12.38 5.58
N VAL A 237 -12.51 12.26 6.81
CA VAL A 237 -13.89 12.63 7.17
C VAL A 237 -14.24 14.05 6.75
N ALA A 238 -13.37 15.02 7.06
CA ALA A 238 -13.62 16.43 6.81
C ALA A 238 -13.79 16.73 5.31
N ARG A 239 -12.90 16.16 4.48
CA ARG A 239 -12.97 16.30 3.01
C ARG A 239 -14.25 15.70 2.46
N VAL A 240 -14.56 14.45 2.84
CA VAL A 240 -15.74 13.74 2.32
C VAL A 240 -17.04 14.44 2.74
N ALA A 241 -17.13 14.88 3.99
CA ALA A 241 -18.26 15.64 4.51
C ALA A 241 -18.48 16.94 3.71
N LYS A 242 -17.40 17.71 3.50
CA LYS A 242 -17.42 18.94 2.70
C LYS A 242 -17.84 18.68 1.25
N ALA A 243 -17.30 17.66 0.60
CA ALA A 243 -17.61 17.32 -0.79
C ALA A 243 -19.09 16.94 -0.97
N ARG A 244 -19.69 16.25 0.00
CA ARG A 244 -21.09 15.81 -0.06
C ARG A 244 -22.10 16.78 0.58
N GLY A 245 -21.63 17.87 1.17
CA GLY A 245 -22.50 18.85 1.84
C GLY A 245 -23.22 18.29 3.08
N ILE A 246 -22.58 17.35 3.79
CA ILE A 246 -23.10 16.72 5.02
C ILE A 246 -22.20 17.01 6.21
N THR A 247 -22.66 16.70 7.43
CA THR A 247 -21.86 16.93 8.64
C THR A 247 -20.79 15.87 8.82
N GLU A 248 -19.66 16.23 9.44
CA GLU A 248 -18.62 15.26 9.79
C GLU A 248 -19.14 14.18 10.75
N ALA A 249 -20.10 14.49 11.61
CA ALA A 249 -20.72 13.52 12.51
C ALA A 249 -21.45 12.41 11.74
N GLN A 250 -22.17 12.75 10.66
CA GLN A 250 -22.82 11.76 9.80
C GLN A 250 -21.79 10.86 9.10
N VAL A 251 -20.67 11.41 8.66
CA VAL A 251 -19.60 10.63 8.02
C VAL A 251 -18.90 9.73 9.02
N ARG A 252 -18.59 10.21 10.24
CA ARG A 252 -18.01 9.38 11.31
C ARG A 252 -18.91 8.21 11.68
N ALA A 253 -20.22 8.45 11.81
CA ALA A 253 -21.17 7.38 12.09
C ALA A 253 -21.15 6.29 11.01
N LEU A 254 -21.00 6.66 9.74
CA LEU A 254 -20.82 5.68 8.66
C LEU A 254 -19.48 4.95 8.75
N VAL A 255 -18.39 5.65 9.05
CA VAL A 255 -17.08 5.01 9.27
C VAL A 255 -17.19 3.97 10.40
N ASP A 256 -17.83 4.31 11.51
CA ASP A 256 -18.03 3.40 12.64
C ASP A 256 -18.90 2.18 12.26
N GLU A 257 -19.98 2.39 11.49
CA GLU A 257 -20.86 1.31 10.99
C GLU A 257 -20.11 0.32 10.09
N HIS A 258 -19.16 0.82 9.30
CA HIS A 258 -18.32 0.00 8.40
C HIS A 258 -16.98 -0.41 9.02
N THR A 259 -16.74 -0.09 10.30
CA THR A 259 -15.54 -0.51 11.03
C THR A 259 -15.75 -1.91 11.63
N ARG A 260 -14.88 -2.83 11.24
CA ARG A 260 -14.82 -4.17 11.83
C ARG A 260 -13.70 -4.23 12.85
N GLY A 261 -14.03 -4.68 14.06
CA GLY A 261 -13.07 -4.94 15.12
C GLY A 261 -12.15 -6.13 14.83
N ARG A 262 -11.29 -6.43 15.81
CA ARG A 262 -10.40 -7.60 15.77
C ARG A 262 -11.21 -8.89 15.75
N THR A 263 -10.77 -9.86 14.95
CA THR A 263 -11.39 -11.18 14.90
C THR A 263 -11.18 -11.86 16.27
N LEU A 264 -12.27 -12.35 16.88
CA LEU A 264 -12.27 -12.89 18.25
C LEU A 264 -11.71 -11.92 19.31
N GLY A 265 -11.63 -10.62 19.02
CA GLY A 265 -11.11 -9.61 19.96
C GLY A 265 -9.59 -9.45 20.01
N PHE A 266 -8.80 -10.35 19.42
CA PHE A 266 -7.33 -10.29 19.48
C PHE A 266 -6.60 -10.53 18.15
N LEU A 267 -7.24 -11.16 17.16
CA LEU A 267 -6.60 -11.45 15.88
C LEU A 267 -6.79 -10.29 14.88
N GLY A 268 -5.66 -9.83 14.33
CA GLY A 268 -5.61 -8.75 13.35
C GLY A 268 -5.87 -7.38 13.96
N GLU A 269 -6.22 -6.43 13.10
CA GLU A 269 -6.41 -5.02 13.43
C GLU A 269 -7.85 -4.56 13.09
N PRO A 270 -8.36 -3.53 13.78
CA PRO A 270 -9.56 -2.81 13.36
C PRO A 270 -9.41 -2.28 11.93
N ARG A 271 -10.47 -2.36 11.14
CA ARG A 271 -10.40 -2.06 9.71
C ARG A 271 -11.71 -1.58 9.14
N VAL A 272 -11.65 -0.69 8.17
CA VAL A 272 -12.80 -0.10 7.47
C VAL A 272 -12.85 -0.62 6.04
N ASP A 273 -13.98 -1.18 5.61
CA ASP A 273 -14.22 -1.64 4.23
C ASP A 273 -14.54 -0.45 3.33
N VAL A 274 -13.59 -0.06 2.47
CA VAL A 274 -13.66 1.21 1.71
C VAL A 274 -14.77 1.16 0.67
N LEU A 275 -14.91 0.05 -0.05
CA LEU A 275 -15.91 -0.06 -1.10
C LEU A 275 -17.33 -0.04 -0.51
N ARG A 276 -17.59 -0.81 0.56
CA ARG A 276 -18.90 -0.75 1.23
C ARG A 276 -19.23 0.63 1.79
N LEU A 277 -18.25 1.28 2.42
CA LEU A 277 -18.42 2.62 2.96
C LEU A 277 -18.76 3.63 1.86
N ASN A 278 -18.06 3.58 0.72
CA ASN A 278 -18.32 4.48 -0.41
C ASN A 278 -19.67 4.20 -1.07
N LEU A 279 -20.11 2.94 -1.18
CA LEU A 279 -21.43 2.60 -1.69
C LEU A 279 -22.56 3.08 -0.77
N ASP A 280 -22.39 2.92 0.54
CA ASP A 280 -23.38 3.40 1.52
C ASP A 280 -23.47 4.93 1.55
N LEU A 281 -22.32 5.61 1.37
CA LEU A 281 -22.29 7.06 1.13
C LEU A 281 -23.08 7.46 -0.11
N ASP A 282 -22.93 6.74 -1.24
CA ASP A 282 -23.67 7.04 -2.47
C ASP A 282 -25.17 6.80 -2.33
N GLN A 283 -25.58 5.83 -1.52
CA GLN A 283 -26.99 5.54 -1.27
C GLN A 283 -27.64 6.55 -0.32
N ARG A 284 -27.02 6.84 0.82
CA ARG A 284 -27.59 7.73 1.86
C ARG A 284 -27.36 9.21 1.57
N TYR A 285 -26.21 9.55 1.00
CA TYR A 285 -25.78 10.93 0.75
C TYR A 285 -25.21 11.08 -0.67
N PRO A 286 -26.04 10.94 -1.72
CA PRO A 286 -25.59 11.00 -3.11
C PRO A 286 -24.81 12.29 -3.38
N TYR A 287 -23.65 12.15 -4.04
CA TYR A 287 -22.87 13.30 -4.49
C TYR A 287 -23.63 14.02 -5.62
N ARG A 288 -23.77 15.34 -5.51
CA ARG A 288 -24.57 16.19 -6.44
C ARG A 288 -23.71 17.14 -7.28
N GLY A 289 -22.38 16.96 -7.28
CA GLY A 289 -21.41 17.80 -7.95
C GLY A 289 -20.76 17.15 -9.15
#